data_AF-A0A2N2J992-F1
#
_entry.id   AF-A0A2N2J992-F1
#
_cell.length_a   1.000
_cell.length_b   1.000
_cell.length_c   1.000
_cell.angle_alpha   90.00
_cell.angle_beta   90.00
_cell.angle_gamma   90.00
#
_symmetry.space_group_name_H-M   'P 1'
#
loop_
_entity.id
_entity.type
_entity.pdbx_description
1 polymer ?
#
loop_
_entity_poly.entity_id
_entity_poly.type
_entity_poly.pdbx_seq_one_letter_code
_entity_poly.pdbx_strand_id
1 'polypeptide(L)'
;MAHSNWLYQTRDIMFQIKEWLGVEKLLSLDAYKEYYGMDDINSFLDVNFKVCRDVMCPANKDADEPGAKFVGGNEHAVVTPDSFKNVYKTVMDAELGPQFGYRGEGKIPLCWYAPILEMQSAASP
;
A
#
# COMPACT_ATOMS: atom_id res chain seq x y z
N MET A 1 -19.37 -8.19 6.88
CA MET A 1 -19.27 -8.94 5.60
C MET A 1 -18.43 -8.23 4.54
N ALA A 2 -18.40 -6.89 4.46
CA ALA A 2 -17.41 -6.16 3.63
C ALA A 2 -16.06 -5.92 4.36
N HIS A 3 -16.08 -5.68 5.67
CA HIS A 3 -14.91 -5.39 6.51
C HIS A 3 -13.98 -6.58 6.83
N SER A 4 -14.24 -7.79 6.30
CA SER A 4 -13.45 -8.99 6.64
C SER A 4 -13.18 -9.93 5.47
N ASN A 5 -13.56 -9.53 4.25
CA ASN A 5 -13.29 -10.30 3.06
C ASN A 5 -12.91 -9.34 1.93
N TRP A 6 -11.63 -9.31 1.60
CA TRP A 6 -11.09 -8.45 0.56
C TRP A 6 -10.97 -9.22 -0.75
N LEU A 7 -11.85 -8.88 -1.70
CA LEU A 7 -11.88 -9.45 -3.04
C LEU A 7 -11.40 -8.39 -4.02
N TYR A 8 -10.19 -8.55 -4.52
CA TYR A 8 -9.55 -7.56 -5.37
C TYR A 8 -8.94 -8.22 -6.61
N GLN A 9 -9.00 -7.54 -7.74
CA GLN A 9 -8.51 -8.02 -9.04
C GLN A 9 -7.41 -7.08 -9.54
N THR A 10 -6.22 -7.60 -9.77
CA THR A 10 -5.07 -6.80 -10.25
C THR A 10 -4.95 -6.77 -11.76
N ARG A 11 -5.73 -7.57 -12.51
CA ARG A 11 -5.62 -7.69 -13.97
C ARG A 11 -5.77 -6.35 -14.68
N ASP A 12 -6.70 -5.50 -14.23
CA ASP A 12 -6.96 -4.19 -14.83
C ASP A 12 -5.80 -3.22 -14.53
N ILE A 13 -5.25 -3.24 -13.32
CA ILE A 13 -4.01 -2.50 -12.99
C ILE A 13 -2.88 -2.93 -13.93
N MET A 14 -2.69 -4.23 -14.13
CA MET A 14 -1.64 -4.74 -15.02
C MET A 14 -1.86 -4.30 -16.47
N PHE A 15 -3.12 -4.31 -16.94
CA PHE A 15 -3.47 -3.79 -18.26
C PHE A 15 -3.08 -2.32 -18.39
N GLN A 16 -3.49 -1.48 -17.44
CA GLN A 16 -3.24 -0.05 -17.49
C GLN A 16 -1.73 0.25 -17.50
N ILE A 17 -0.97 -0.37 -16.60
CA ILE A 17 0.47 -0.10 -16.46
C ILE A 17 1.28 -0.66 -17.64
N LYS A 18 1.06 -1.93 -18.01
CA LYS A 18 1.92 -2.63 -18.98
C LYS A 18 1.49 -2.43 -20.42
N GLU A 19 0.20 -2.22 -20.67
CA GLU A 19 -0.36 -2.27 -22.02
C GLU A 19 -0.85 -0.89 -22.50
N TRP A 20 -1.35 -0.03 -21.60
CA TRP A 20 -2.04 1.20 -21.98
C TRP A 20 -1.23 2.49 -21.79
N LEU A 21 -0.64 2.69 -20.62
CA LEU A 21 -0.06 3.98 -20.22
C LEU A 21 1.30 4.29 -20.86
N GLY A 22 1.92 3.33 -21.55
CA GLY A 22 3.24 3.52 -22.17
C GLY A 22 4.35 3.73 -21.14
N VAL A 23 4.29 3.04 -20.01
CA VAL A 23 5.21 3.20 -18.87
C VAL A 23 6.67 2.91 -19.24
N GLU A 24 6.95 2.17 -20.31
CA GLU A 24 8.31 1.97 -20.84
C GLU A 24 9.04 3.29 -21.12
N LYS A 25 8.33 4.30 -21.64
CA LYS A 25 8.91 5.64 -21.87
C LYS A 25 9.24 6.35 -20.55
N LEU A 26 8.47 6.12 -19.50
CA LEU A 26 8.77 6.66 -18.18
C LEU A 26 10.01 5.98 -17.59
N LEU A 27 10.08 4.66 -17.69
CA LEU A 27 11.19 3.87 -17.15
C LEU A 27 12.51 4.14 -17.90
N SER A 28 12.50 4.65 -19.13
CA SER A 28 13.72 5.00 -19.85
C SER A 28 14.38 6.32 -19.38
N LEU A 29 13.73 7.10 -18.53
CA LEU A 29 14.29 8.35 -18.00
C LEU A 29 15.39 8.08 -16.97
N ASP A 30 16.37 8.99 -16.86
CA ASP A 30 17.52 8.86 -15.95
C ASP A 30 17.14 8.61 -14.48
N ALA A 31 15.96 9.07 -14.07
CA ALA A 31 15.45 8.85 -12.72
C ALA A 31 15.07 7.38 -12.42
N TYR A 32 14.89 6.53 -13.44
CA TYR A 32 14.34 5.18 -13.29
C TYR A 32 15.10 4.09 -14.06
N LYS A 33 15.78 4.44 -15.17
CA LYS A 33 16.33 3.47 -16.16
C LYS A 33 17.34 2.47 -15.62
N GLU A 34 18.00 2.77 -14.51
CA GLU A 34 19.00 1.89 -13.86
C GLU A 34 18.43 1.15 -12.64
N TYR A 35 17.20 1.48 -12.23
CA TYR A 35 16.61 1.02 -10.97
C TYR A 35 15.37 0.14 -11.18
N TYR A 36 14.61 0.38 -12.24
CA TYR A 36 13.32 -0.26 -12.45
C TYR A 36 13.13 -0.74 -13.90
N GLY A 37 12.74 -1.99 -14.04
CA GLY A 37 12.14 -2.59 -15.23
C GLY A 37 10.63 -2.68 -15.13
N MET A 38 9.97 -2.98 -16.25
CA MET A 38 8.52 -3.09 -16.32
C MET A 38 7.95 -4.16 -15.37
N ASP A 39 8.70 -5.23 -15.12
CA ASP A 39 8.22 -6.35 -14.31
C ASP A 39 8.37 -6.15 -12.80
N ASP A 40 9.12 -5.14 -12.35
CA ASP A 40 9.29 -4.88 -10.92
C ASP A 40 7.97 -4.50 -10.24
N ILE A 41 7.04 -3.89 -10.98
CA ILE A 41 5.70 -3.60 -10.47
C ILE A 41 4.97 -4.86 -10.00
N ASN A 42 5.22 -6.03 -10.62
CA ASN A 42 4.58 -7.28 -10.19
C ASN A 42 4.92 -7.58 -8.73
N SER A 43 6.18 -7.39 -8.34
CA SER A 43 6.66 -7.65 -6.99
C SER A 43 6.03 -6.69 -5.98
N PHE A 44 5.96 -5.39 -6.32
CA PHE A 44 5.29 -4.40 -5.47
C PHE A 44 3.81 -4.73 -5.26
N LEU A 45 3.10 -5.06 -6.34
CA LEU A 45 1.67 -5.39 -6.27
C LEU A 45 1.42 -6.71 -5.55
N ASP A 46 2.26 -7.74 -5.72
CA ASP A 46 2.10 -9.02 -5.01
C ASP A 46 2.33 -8.87 -3.50
N VAL A 47 3.38 -8.15 -3.10
CA VAL A 47 3.63 -7.84 -1.68
C VAL A 47 2.46 -7.03 -1.11
N ASN A 48 2.06 -5.95 -1.80
CA ASN A 48 0.95 -5.13 -1.35
C ASN A 48 -0.38 -5.90 -1.28
N PHE A 49 -0.65 -6.80 -2.24
CA PHE A 49 -1.84 -7.64 -2.26
C PHE A 49 -1.91 -8.53 -1.02
N LYS A 50 -0.80 -9.18 -0.67
CA LYS A 50 -0.71 -10.02 0.54
C LYS A 50 -0.89 -9.19 1.80
N VAL A 51 -0.24 -8.03 1.91
CA VAL A 51 -0.42 -7.13 3.06
C VAL A 51 -1.89 -6.68 3.19
N CYS A 52 -2.53 -6.31 2.08
CA CYS A 52 -3.94 -5.93 2.07
C CYS A 52 -4.86 -7.08 2.54
N ARG A 53 -4.67 -8.28 1.99
CA ARG A 53 -5.50 -9.46 2.28
C ARG A 53 -5.28 -10.00 3.70
N ASP A 54 -4.03 -10.16 4.10
CA ASP A 54 -3.65 -10.94 5.28
C ASP A 54 -3.49 -10.07 6.54
N VAL A 55 -3.33 -8.76 6.39
CA VAL A 55 -3.05 -7.85 7.52
C VAL A 55 -4.04 -6.70 7.59
N MET A 56 -4.21 -5.90 6.52
CA MET A 56 -5.05 -4.70 6.57
C MET A 56 -6.54 -5.03 6.67
N CYS A 57 -7.06 -5.90 5.80
CA CYS A 57 -8.49 -6.25 5.81
C CYS A 57 -8.93 -6.90 7.13
N PRO A 58 -8.19 -7.88 7.71
CA PRO A 58 -8.53 -8.41 9.03
C PRO A 58 -8.51 -7.35 10.13
N ALA A 59 -7.54 -6.43 10.09
CA ALA A 59 -7.44 -5.33 11.06
C ALA A 59 -8.59 -4.33 10.92
N ASN A 60 -9.13 -4.11 9.71
CA ASN A 60 -10.27 -3.22 9.50
C ASN A 60 -11.50 -3.64 10.33
N LYS A 61 -11.76 -4.96 10.43
CA LYS A 61 -12.82 -5.46 11.32
C LYS A 61 -12.53 -5.21 12.80
N ASP A 62 -11.31 -5.48 13.24
CA ASP A 62 -10.87 -5.26 14.64
C ASP A 62 -10.86 -3.76 15.00
N ALA A 63 -10.62 -2.93 14.00
CA ALA A 63 -10.62 -1.48 14.09
C ALA A 63 -12.01 -0.88 14.29
N ASP A 64 -13.02 -1.39 13.57
CA ASP A 64 -14.37 -0.82 13.52
C ASP A 64 -15.06 -0.86 14.89
N GLU A 65 -14.84 -1.93 15.65
CA GLU A 65 -15.30 -2.07 17.04
C GLU A 65 -14.15 -2.59 17.91
N PRO A 66 -13.52 -1.75 18.76
CA PRO A 66 -14.12 -0.60 19.44
C PRO A 66 -13.74 0.79 18.90
N GLY A 67 -12.98 0.91 17.80
CA GLY A 67 -12.48 2.19 17.31
C GLY A 67 -11.33 2.79 18.13
N ALA A 68 -10.87 3.96 17.70
CA ALA A 68 -9.92 4.77 18.45
C ALA A 68 -10.60 5.41 19.67
N LYS A 69 -9.92 5.42 20.82
CA LYS A 69 -10.45 5.96 22.07
C LYS A 69 -9.61 7.11 22.57
N PHE A 70 -10.26 8.22 22.92
CA PHE A 70 -9.63 9.28 23.68
C PHE A 70 -9.59 8.92 25.17
N VAL A 71 -8.40 8.95 25.78
CA VAL A 71 -8.16 8.57 27.19
C VAL A 71 -7.69 9.73 28.06
N GLY A 72 -7.60 10.96 27.50
CA GLY A 72 -7.15 12.16 28.22
C GLY A 72 -5.63 12.34 28.26
N GLY A 73 -5.18 13.56 28.57
CA GLY A 73 -3.75 13.96 28.61
C GLY A 73 -3.33 14.86 27.45
N ASN A 74 -2.12 15.43 27.54
CA ASN A 74 -1.51 16.24 26.47
C ASN A 74 -0.69 15.39 25.48
N GLU A 75 -0.30 14.18 25.88
CA GLU A 75 0.47 13.22 25.08
C GLU A 75 -0.19 11.83 25.21
N HIS A 76 -0.08 11.00 24.18
CA HIS A 76 -0.67 9.65 24.13
C HIS A 76 -2.19 9.61 24.42
N ALA A 77 -2.90 10.71 24.16
CA ALA A 77 -4.29 10.86 24.54
C ALA A 77 -5.27 10.04 23.70
N VAL A 78 -4.80 9.39 22.63
CA VAL A 78 -5.60 8.50 21.76
C VAL A 78 -4.95 7.12 21.73
N VAL A 79 -5.76 6.10 22.01
CA VAL A 79 -5.38 4.69 21.92
C VAL A 79 -6.12 4.06 20.75
N THR A 80 -5.39 3.43 19.85
CA THR A 80 -5.93 2.62 18.75
C THR A 80 -5.90 1.13 19.10
N PRO A 81 -6.74 0.30 18.47
CA PRO A 81 -6.64 -1.16 18.55
C PRO A 81 -5.23 -1.64 18.19
N ASP A 82 -4.74 -2.68 18.86
CA ASP A 82 -3.36 -3.17 18.67
C ASP A 82 -3.10 -3.67 17.24
N SER A 83 -4.15 -4.11 16.54
CA SER A 83 -4.09 -4.48 15.12
C SER A 83 -3.53 -3.36 14.24
N PHE A 84 -3.86 -2.09 14.50
CA PHE A 84 -3.34 -0.95 13.73
C PHE A 84 -1.82 -0.79 13.85
N LYS A 85 -1.25 -1.08 15.03
CA LYS A 85 0.21 -1.01 15.23
C LYS A 85 0.90 -2.06 14.37
N ASN A 86 0.33 -3.26 14.31
CA ASN A 86 0.84 -4.34 13.46
C ASN A 86 0.70 -4.01 11.97
N VAL A 87 -0.44 -3.44 11.55
CA VAL A 87 -0.65 -2.96 10.18
C VAL A 87 0.42 -1.92 9.82
N TYR A 88 0.56 -0.87 10.64
CA TYR A 88 1.53 0.19 10.38
C TYR A 88 2.95 -0.35 10.28
N LYS A 89 3.36 -1.19 11.23
CA LYS A 89 4.68 -1.83 11.21
C LYS A 89 4.89 -2.66 9.95
N THR A 90 3.91 -3.49 9.57
CA THR A 90 4.01 -4.35 8.38
C THR A 90 4.14 -3.52 7.10
N VAL A 91 3.34 -2.46 6.95
CA VAL A 91 3.40 -1.55 5.80
C VAL A 91 4.74 -0.81 5.72
N MET A 92 5.29 -0.40 6.86
CA MET A 92 6.59 0.26 6.92
C MET A 92 7.76 -0.69 6.66
N ASP A 93 7.73 -1.89 7.24
CA ASP A 93 8.76 -2.93 7.06
C ASP A 93 8.76 -3.49 5.63
N ALA A 94 7.60 -3.54 4.96
CA ALA A 94 7.48 -3.83 3.53
C ALA A 94 7.88 -2.65 2.62
N GLU A 95 8.28 -1.52 3.23
CA GLU A 95 8.54 -0.26 2.57
C GLU A 95 7.39 0.19 1.64
N LEU A 96 6.14 -0.02 2.00
CA LEU A 96 4.99 0.49 1.23
C LEU A 96 4.50 1.84 1.79
N GLY A 97 4.81 2.15 3.05
CA GLY A 97 4.50 3.44 3.67
C GLY A 97 5.26 4.64 3.05
N PRO A 98 6.61 4.59 2.95
CA PRO A 98 7.42 5.69 2.41
C PRO A 98 7.50 5.67 0.86
N GLN A 99 6.48 5.17 0.16
CA GLN A 99 6.45 5.01 -1.31
C GLN A 99 6.68 6.27 -2.14
N PHE A 100 6.40 7.46 -1.59
CA PHE A 100 6.65 8.75 -2.24
C PHE A 100 7.96 9.43 -1.79
N GLY A 101 8.62 8.88 -0.76
CA GLY A 101 9.87 9.41 -0.24
C GLY A 101 11.04 9.09 -1.17
N TYR A 102 12.04 9.96 -1.20
CA TYR A 102 13.33 9.63 -1.80
C TYR A 102 14.00 8.55 -0.96
N ARG A 103 14.21 7.35 -1.53
CA ARG A 103 14.71 6.17 -0.81
C ARG A 103 16.23 6.08 -0.73
N GLY A 104 16.94 7.18 -0.96
CA GLY A 104 18.39 7.17 -1.16
C GLY A 104 18.79 6.58 -2.52
N GLU A 105 18.22 5.44 -2.90
CA GLU A 105 18.44 4.75 -4.17
C GLU A 105 17.52 5.24 -5.31
N GLY A 106 16.63 6.20 -5.04
CA GLY A 106 15.72 6.75 -6.06
C GLY A 106 14.31 6.95 -5.56
N LYS A 107 13.35 6.99 -6.48
CA LYS A 107 11.91 7.12 -6.19
C LYS A 107 11.10 6.20 -7.08
N ILE A 108 9.99 5.69 -6.58
CA ILE A 108 9.08 4.85 -7.35
C ILE A 108 8.29 5.74 -8.35
N PRO A 109 8.01 5.27 -9.58
CA PRO A 109 7.10 5.95 -10.49
C PRO A 109 5.74 6.27 -9.85
N LEU A 110 5.27 7.52 -9.97
CA LEU A 110 3.99 7.93 -9.38
C LEU A 110 2.80 7.12 -9.93
N CYS A 111 2.87 6.63 -11.17
CA CYS A 111 1.83 5.77 -11.73
C CYS A 111 1.73 4.40 -11.03
N TRP A 112 2.77 3.93 -10.35
CA TRP A 112 2.73 2.69 -9.58
C TRP A 112 2.17 2.90 -8.17
N TYR A 113 2.23 4.12 -7.66
CA TYR A 113 1.64 4.47 -6.36
C TYR A 113 0.12 4.34 -6.37
N ALA A 114 -0.55 4.88 -7.39
CA ALA A 114 -2.01 4.88 -7.46
C ALA A 114 -2.63 3.49 -7.23
N PRO A 115 -2.22 2.42 -7.93
CA PRO A 115 -2.76 1.08 -7.68
C PRO A 115 -2.38 0.51 -6.30
N ILE A 116 -1.19 0.82 -5.77
CA ILE A 116 -0.81 0.39 -4.42
C ILE A 116 -1.75 1.00 -3.37
N LEU A 117 -1.99 2.32 -3.46
CA LEU A 117 -2.91 3.02 -2.57
C LEU A 117 -4.34 2.52 -2.74
N GLU A 118 -4.79 2.33 -3.98
CA GLU A 118 -6.15 1.85 -4.28
C GLU A 118 -6.44 0.52 -3.58
N MET A 119 -5.51 -0.43 -3.64
CA MET A 119 -5.60 -1.71 -2.94
C MET A 119 -5.68 -1.55 -1.42
N GLN A 120 -4.84 -0.68 -0.86
CA GLN A 120 -4.79 -0.40 0.58
C GLN A 120 -6.10 0.22 1.08
N SER A 121 -6.60 1.25 0.38
CA SER A 121 -7.88 1.88 0.67
C SER A 121 -9.07 0.92 0.48
N ALA A 122 -8.99 0.00 -0.49
CA ALA A 122 -10.01 -1.03 -0.64
C ALA A 122 -10.00 -2.06 0.51
N ALA A 123 -8.84 -2.31 1.13
CA ALA A 123 -8.71 -3.24 2.25
C ALA A 123 -9.13 -2.61 3.58
N SER A 124 -8.70 -1.38 3.83
CA SER A 124 -8.99 -0.60 5.03
C SER A 124 -8.93 0.89 4.68
N PRO A 125 -10.07 1.53 4.36
CA PRO A 125 -10.12 2.94 3.98
C PRO A 125 -9.83 3.90 5.13
#